data_AF-A0A660RAX4-F1
#
_entry.id   AF-A0A660RAX4-F1
#
_cell.length_a   1.000
_cell.length_b   1.000
_cell.length_c   1.000
_cell.angle_alpha   90.00
_cell.angle_beta   90.00
_cell.angle_gamma   90.00
#
_symmetry.space_group_name_H-M   'P 1'
#
loop_
_entity.id
_entity.type
_entity.pdbx_description
1 polymer ?
#
loop_
_entity_poly.entity_id
_entity_poly.type
_entity_poly.pdbx_seq_one_letter_code
_entity_poly.pdbx_strand_id
1 'polypeptide(L)'
;MYVYGEGYDDQWGESHYIEVNGDSNQRIYFDPVQKFGSMFSWRYFDINVNWLTSGSNTFYIYEPVRNEGWKNSDLQIGIDTENDFDRSQWKRNNWGSMPPPEQCDGELMIYLEITIGGGIEMVIRDDDNEMNDNVNVDYSDDYAIKYLYIASNVLDKITSAKLYVYGMGHNDQIGSTHYLEVNDNSNQRIYFDPILKFGGTYRWEMFDIDTDWLLPGQNKFEIRESWRQEGWKSSDLKVGIDTYMDYGRSDIKQNTNYKDGELMMYLLITTTGDPDGDAFEYSGTYIEEYINLPDLSDLHLNWQKVQYWLGNIAGWQESFLETEGSVGEEDFRPGSGTDSEDADFHYHVGHGVDDIGTELAMRGWIPMIDYEDVRVDDVWQKWGDEDNEWMFLQSCHILSDSDWVNALDDGHMIIGFVDEGTTSTWLLEYFFTKSINSGWTVREAWYYASTHTYSDGRRVGIFADSLSQLNYDHLWGQGCTVVDEYPDDGYVFIDIWECN
;
A
#
# COMPACT_ATOMS: atom_id res chain seq x y z
N MET A 1 7.70 -17.42 3.63
CA MET A 1 6.35 -17.86 3.21
C MET A 1 5.41 -17.75 4.39
N TYR A 2 4.29 -17.05 4.24
CA TYR A 2 3.28 -16.91 5.28
C TYR A 2 2.07 -17.79 4.98
N VAL A 3 1.49 -18.35 6.03
CA VAL A 3 0.29 -19.18 5.97
C VAL A 3 -0.65 -18.69 7.06
N TYR A 4 -1.93 -18.50 6.74
CA TYR A 4 -2.96 -18.23 7.73
C TYR A 4 -3.63 -19.53 8.15
N GLY A 5 -3.64 -19.83 9.45
CA GLY A 5 -4.21 -21.08 9.94
C GLY A 5 -4.36 -21.17 11.46
N GLU A 6 -4.94 -22.27 11.90
CA GLU A 6 -5.17 -22.65 13.30
C GLU A 6 -4.75 -24.11 13.51
N GLY A 7 -4.07 -24.40 14.62
CA GLY A 7 -3.75 -25.76 15.06
C GLY A 7 -4.78 -26.28 16.06
N TYR A 8 -5.20 -27.54 15.93
CA TYR A 8 -6.28 -28.11 16.74
C TYR A 8 -5.87 -29.52 17.25
N ASP A 9 -6.14 -29.82 18.52
CA ASP A 9 -5.98 -31.13 19.20
C ASP A 9 -4.56 -31.75 19.39
N ASP A 10 -4.49 -32.73 20.30
CA ASP A 10 -3.34 -33.24 21.09
C ASP A 10 -2.19 -33.98 20.33
N GLN A 11 -1.91 -33.67 19.06
CA GLN A 11 -0.74 -34.25 18.37
C GLN A 11 0.54 -33.46 18.66
N TRP A 12 1.23 -33.85 19.74
CA TRP A 12 2.53 -33.29 20.13
C TRP A 12 3.64 -33.74 19.17
N GLY A 13 4.38 -32.77 18.63
CA GLY A 13 5.58 -32.96 17.81
C GLY A 13 5.40 -32.55 16.35
N GLU A 14 6.49 -32.65 15.58
CA GLU A 14 6.58 -32.36 14.15
C GLU A 14 5.71 -33.30 13.30
N SER A 15 4.39 -33.08 13.36
CA SER A 15 3.37 -33.93 12.76
C SER A 15 2.98 -33.48 11.37
N HIS A 16 3.31 -32.26 10.93
CA HIS A 16 2.99 -31.73 9.61
C HIS A 16 4.24 -31.26 8.89
N TYR A 17 4.18 -31.09 7.57
CA TYR A 17 5.28 -30.47 6.83
C TYR A 17 4.81 -29.61 5.65
N ILE A 18 5.65 -28.63 5.32
CA ILE A 18 5.65 -27.97 4.00
C ILE A 18 6.67 -28.68 3.12
N GLU A 19 6.27 -29.08 1.92
CA GLU A 19 7.15 -29.61 0.88
C GLU A 19 7.19 -28.66 -0.31
N VAL A 20 8.40 -28.36 -0.78
CA VAL A 20 8.64 -27.49 -1.93
C VAL A 20 8.89 -28.34 -3.17
N ASN A 21 8.23 -27.99 -4.28
CA ASN A 21 8.43 -28.57 -5.61
C ASN A 21 8.29 -30.10 -5.71
N GLY A 22 7.56 -30.72 -4.78
CA GLY A 22 7.36 -32.17 -4.76
C GLY A 22 8.61 -32.96 -4.33
N ASP A 23 9.63 -32.30 -3.76
CA ASP A 23 10.87 -32.93 -3.34
C ASP A 23 10.85 -33.24 -1.83
N SER A 24 10.81 -34.53 -1.51
CA SER A 24 10.81 -35.01 -0.12
C SER A 24 12.01 -34.59 0.73
N ASN A 25 13.11 -34.11 0.12
CA ASN A 25 14.26 -33.56 0.83
C ASN A 25 14.11 -32.06 1.16
N GLN A 26 13.12 -31.38 0.58
CA GLN A 26 12.85 -29.95 0.73
C GLN A 26 11.62 -29.76 1.61
N ARG A 27 11.70 -30.32 2.83
CA ARG A 27 10.60 -30.34 3.80
C ARG A 27 10.93 -29.54 5.06
N ILE A 28 9.96 -28.75 5.50
CA ILE A 28 9.97 -28.10 6.82
C ILE A 28 8.90 -28.78 7.65
N TYR A 29 9.30 -29.55 8.67
CA TYR A 29 8.36 -30.16 9.59
C TYR A 29 7.97 -29.17 10.69
N PHE A 30 6.72 -29.23 11.15
CA PHE A 30 6.22 -28.36 12.20
C PHE A 30 5.11 -29.04 13.02
N ASP A 31 4.95 -28.57 14.25
CA ASP A 31 3.82 -28.87 15.13
C ASP A 31 2.74 -27.79 14.90
N PRO A 32 1.52 -28.13 14.44
CA PRO A 32 0.46 -27.17 14.17
C PRO A 32 0.06 -26.31 15.37
N VAL A 33 -0.01 -26.91 16.58
CA VAL A 33 -0.44 -26.21 17.79
C VAL A 33 0.63 -25.23 18.25
N GLN A 34 1.90 -25.63 18.21
CA GLN A 34 3.00 -24.71 18.54
C GLN A 34 3.17 -23.62 17.48
N LYS A 35 2.99 -23.95 16.20
CA LYS A 35 3.20 -22.99 15.11
C LYS A 35 2.06 -21.97 15.03
N PHE A 36 0.81 -22.41 15.00
CA PHE A 36 -0.36 -21.54 14.76
C PHE A 36 -1.10 -21.15 16.04
N GLY A 37 -1.10 -21.99 17.08
CA GLY A 37 -1.92 -21.79 18.27
C GLY A 37 -3.39 -22.16 18.03
N SER A 38 -4.24 -21.96 19.05
CA SER A 38 -5.66 -22.32 19.05
C SER A 38 -6.59 -21.21 18.55
N MET A 39 -6.05 -20.28 17.75
CA MET A 39 -6.79 -19.22 17.07
C MET A 39 -6.14 -19.01 15.70
N PHE A 40 -6.96 -18.71 14.70
CA PHE A 40 -6.47 -18.40 13.36
C PHE A 40 -5.50 -17.22 13.38
N SER A 41 -4.33 -17.42 12.79
CA SER A 41 -3.28 -16.39 12.73
C SER A 41 -2.31 -16.64 11.59
N TRP A 42 -1.66 -15.56 11.13
CA TRP A 42 -0.57 -15.63 10.17
C TRP A 42 0.70 -16.16 10.83
N ARG A 43 1.36 -17.10 10.15
CA ARG A 43 2.65 -17.67 10.57
C ARG A 43 3.59 -17.80 9.40
N TYR A 44 4.83 -17.37 9.61
CA TYR A 44 5.87 -17.44 8.59
C TYR A 44 6.66 -18.75 8.68
N PHE A 45 7.17 -19.20 7.54
CA PHE A 45 8.09 -20.31 7.37
C PHE A 45 9.27 -19.85 6.52
N ASP A 46 10.47 -20.11 7.02
CA ASP A 46 11.73 -19.80 6.34
C ASP A 46 12.00 -20.84 5.25
N ILE A 47 11.55 -20.54 4.02
CA ILE A 47 11.83 -21.36 2.86
C ILE A 47 13.27 -21.11 2.43
N ASN A 48 14.07 -22.16 2.33
CA ASN A 48 15.42 -22.03 1.79
C ASN A 48 15.33 -21.62 0.32
N VAL A 49 15.90 -20.47 -0.03
CA VAL A 49 15.87 -19.94 -1.41
C VAL A 49 16.43 -20.93 -2.45
N ASN A 50 17.36 -21.81 -2.06
CA ASN A 50 17.94 -22.81 -2.97
C ASN A 50 16.97 -23.96 -3.33
N TRP A 51 15.82 -24.04 -2.67
CA TRP A 51 14.75 -24.99 -3.00
C TRP A 51 13.83 -24.45 -4.10
N LEU A 52 13.89 -23.14 -4.36
CA LEU A 52 13.11 -22.49 -5.39
C LEU A 52 13.76 -22.68 -6.76
N THR A 53 12.94 -22.94 -7.76
CA THR A 53 13.34 -22.98 -9.16
C THR A 53 12.89 -21.71 -9.89
N SER A 54 13.61 -21.36 -10.96
CA SER A 54 13.17 -20.30 -11.86
C SER A 54 11.79 -20.63 -12.45
N GLY A 55 10.87 -19.65 -12.44
CA GLY A 55 9.49 -19.82 -12.89
C GLY A 55 8.55 -20.26 -11.76
N SER A 56 7.70 -21.25 -12.04
CA SER A 56 6.68 -21.72 -11.09
C SER A 56 7.29 -22.59 -9.99
N ASN A 57 6.87 -22.33 -8.76
CA ASN A 57 7.17 -23.18 -7.61
C ASN A 57 5.86 -23.74 -7.04
N THR A 58 5.90 -24.93 -6.46
CA THR A 58 4.72 -25.56 -5.83
C THR A 58 5.00 -25.80 -4.35
N PHE A 59 4.03 -25.50 -3.48
CA PHE A 59 4.14 -25.70 -2.04
C PHE A 59 3.01 -26.63 -1.58
N TYR A 60 3.36 -27.73 -0.93
CA TYR A 60 2.40 -28.69 -0.39
C TYR A 60 2.42 -28.61 1.13
N ILE A 61 1.26 -28.49 1.77
CA ILE A 61 1.12 -28.58 3.23
C ILE A 61 0.42 -29.91 3.55
N TYR A 62 1.13 -30.80 4.23
CA TYR A 62 0.70 -32.20 4.32
C TYR A 62 0.83 -32.76 5.75
N GLU A 63 -0.13 -33.62 6.11
CA GLU A 63 -0.08 -34.49 7.29
C GLU A 63 0.40 -35.90 6.85
N PRO A 64 1.55 -36.41 7.30
CA PRO A 64 1.99 -37.77 7.05
C PRO A 64 1.04 -38.74 7.77
N VAL A 65 0.15 -39.36 6.99
CA VAL A 65 -0.81 -40.38 7.44
C VAL A 65 -0.16 -41.37 8.43
N ARG A 66 -0.49 -41.25 9.72
CA ARG A 66 -0.42 -42.42 10.62
C ARG A 66 -1.57 -43.34 10.21
N ASN A 67 -1.34 -44.65 10.22
CA ASN A 67 -2.20 -45.72 9.71
C ASN A 67 -3.63 -45.83 10.33
N GLU A 68 -4.23 -44.76 10.84
CA GLU A 68 -5.50 -44.74 11.56
C GLU A 68 -6.56 -43.80 10.96
N GLY A 69 -6.48 -43.51 9.65
CA GLY A 69 -7.49 -42.72 8.95
C GLY A 69 -7.46 -41.23 9.32
N TRP A 70 -7.87 -40.40 8.35
CA TRP A 70 -7.85 -38.94 8.46
C TRP A 70 -8.72 -38.48 9.62
N LYS A 71 -8.14 -37.74 10.58
CA LYS A 71 -8.91 -37.02 11.61
C LYS A 71 -9.05 -35.58 11.16
N ASN A 72 -10.29 -35.14 10.96
CA ASN A 72 -10.66 -33.87 10.35
C ASN A 72 -10.35 -32.62 11.21
N SER A 73 -9.31 -32.61 12.05
CA SER A 73 -9.19 -31.60 13.12
C SER A 73 -7.78 -31.32 13.65
N ASP A 74 -6.72 -31.37 12.82
CA ASP A 74 -5.35 -31.18 13.33
C ASP A 74 -4.69 -29.86 12.90
N LEU A 75 -4.78 -29.51 11.61
CA LEU A 75 -4.38 -28.19 11.06
C LEU A 75 -5.48 -27.68 10.14
N GLN A 76 -5.87 -26.43 10.32
CA GLN A 76 -6.81 -25.73 9.46
C GLN A 76 -6.13 -24.55 8.81
N ILE A 77 -6.32 -24.42 7.50
CA ILE A 77 -5.77 -23.32 6.71
C ILE A 77 -6.92 -22.43 6.28
N GLY A 78 -6.73 -21.12 6.40
CA GLY A 78 -7.69 -20.13 5.94
C GLY A 78 -7.91 -20.24 4.44
N ILE A 79 -9.18 -20.29 4.07
CA ILE A 79 -9.61 -20.03 2.71
C ILE A 79 -10.25 -18.66 2.74
N ASP A 80 -9.67 -17.75 1.98
CA ASP A 80 -10.31 -16.51 1.64
C ASP A 80 -11.40 -16.82 0.62
N THR A 81 -12.65 -16.62 1.02
CA THR A 81 -13.80 -16.88 0.14
C THR A 81 -14.28 -15.63 -0.59
N GLU A 82 -13.59 -14.50 -0.38
CA GLU A 82 -13.98 -13.16 -0.82
C GLU A 82 -12.83 -12.47 -1.60
N ASN A 83 -11.69 -13.15 -1.77
CA ASN A 83 -10.55 -12.80 -2.62
C ASN A 83 -9.94 -11.42 -2.30
N ASP A 84 -9.92 -11.05 -1.02
CA ASP A 84 -9.24 -9.89 -0.49
C ASP A 84 -8.16 -10.30 0.52
N PHE A 85 -6.90 -10.09 0.14
CA PHE A 85 -5.70 -10.57 0.82
C PHE A 85 -5.56 -10.16 2.30
N ASP A 86 -6.40 -9.26 2.81
CA ASP A 86 -6.30 -8.68 4.15
C ASP A 86 -7.64 -8.38 4.87
N ARG A 87 -8.82 -8.40 4.22
CA ARG A 87 -10.06 -7.91 4.86
C ARG A 87 -11.42 -8.47 4.38
N SER A 88 -11.72 -9.77 4.51
CA SER A 88 -13.08 -10.24 4.87
C SER A 88 -13.20 -11.77 5.12
N GLN A 89 -14.42 -12.32 5.11
CA GLN A 89 -14.84 -13.51 5.87
C GLN A 89 -14.14 -14.80 5.43
N TRP A 90 -13.30 -15.35 6.29
CA TRP A 90 -12.69 -16.65 6.08
C TRP A 90 -13.65 -17.79 6.43
N LYS A 91 -13.65 -18.85 5.61
CA LYS A 91 -14.35 -20.10 5.95
C LYS A 91 -13.41 -21.10 6.57
N ARG A 92 -13.85 -21.67 7.69
CA ARG A 92 -13.23 -22.84 8.30
C ARG A 92 -13.34 -24.01 7.32
N ASN A 93 -12.22 -24.61 6.95
CA ASN A 93 -12.27 -25.90 6.27
C ASN A 93 -12.72 -26.98 7.28
N ASN A 94 -13.73 -27.79 6.94
CA ASN A 94 -14.19 -28.88 7.81
C ASN A 94 -13.38 -30.18 7.62
N TRP A 95 -12.24 -30.12 6.92
CA TRP A 95 -11.61 -31.29 6.29
C TRP A 95 -10.07 -31.35 6.43
N GLY A 96 -9.45 -30.45 7.22
CA GLY A 96 -7.99 -30.42 7.40
C GLY A 96 -7.26 -29.63 6.30
N SER A 97 -5.94 -29.79 6.18
CA SER A 97 -5.04 -28.88 5.42
C SER A 97 -5.25 -28.78 3.90
N MET A 98 -6.19 -29.50 3.29
CA MET A 98 -6.54 -29.35 1.87
C MET A 98 -8.05 -29.57 1.62
N PRO A 99 -8.81 -28.54 1.21
CA PRO A 99 -10.14 -28.74 0.65
C PRO A 99 -10.03 -29.40 -0.74
N PRO A 100 -10.93 -30.32 -1.11
CA PRO A 100 -11.00 -30.79 -2.50
C PRO A 100 -11.29 -29.61 -3.45
N PRO A 101 -10.69 -29.56 -4.66
CA PRO A 101 -10.84 -28.46 -5.63
C PRO A 101 -12.28 -28.13 -6.05
N GLU A 102 -13.25 -28.98 -5.71
CA GLU A 102 -14.62 -28.93 -6.24
C GLU A 102 -15.66 -28.44 -5.22
N GLN A 103 -15.28 -28.05 -3.99
CA GLN A 103 -16.26 -27.86 -2.89
C GLN A 103 -16.09 -26.62 -1.99
N CYS A 104 -15.09 -25.77 -2.21
CA CYS A 104 -14.97 -24.45 -1.58
C CYS A 104 -14.41 -23.47 -2.61
N ASP A 105 -15.22 -22.50 -3.03
CA ASP A 105 -14.77 -21.38 -3.87
C ASP A 105 -13.96 -20.42 -2.97
N GLY A 106 -12.72 -20.11 -3.37
CA GLY A 106 -11.84 -19.20 -2.64
C GLY A 106 -10.34 -19.47 -2.82
N GLU A 107 -9.52 -18.51 -2.41
CA GLU A 107 -8.05 -18.57 -2.46
C GLU A 107 -7.46 -19.06 -1.13
N LEU A 108 -6.39 -19.85 -1.21
CA LEU A 108 -5.65 -20.24 -0.01
C LEU A 108 -4.88 -19.03 0.51
N MET A 109 -5.04 -18.72 1.79
CA MET A 109 -4.35 -17.61 2.45
C MET A 109 -2.87 -17.95 2.71
N ILE A 110 -2.09 -17.92 1.62
CA ILE A 110 -0.66 -18.22 1.58
C ILE A 110 0.00 -17.21 0.65
N TYR A 111 1.05 -16.55 1.11
CA TYR A 111 1.89 -15.72 0.24
C TYR A 111 3.38 -15.96 0.49
N LEU A 112 4.18 -15.70 -0.54
CA LEU A 112 5.62 -15.82 -0.48
C LEU A 112 6.25 -14.43 -0.54
N GLU A 113 6.76 -13.97 0.59
CA GLU A 113 7.65 -12.82 0.67
C GLU A 113 9.08 -13.25 0.30
N ILE A 114 9.74 -12.51 -0.60
CA ILE A 114 11.12 -12.74 -1.02
C ILE A 114 11.91 -11.45 -0.78
N THR A 115 12.83 -11.46 0.18
CA THR A 115 13.75 -10.34 0.41
C THR A 115 14.99 -10.53 -0.45
N ILE A 116 15.21 -9.64 -1.42
CA ILE A 116 16.40 -9.64 -2.29
C ILE A 116 17.35 -8.54 -1.81
N GLY A 117 18.61 -8.89 -1.59
CA GLY A 117 19.60 -7.97 -1.02
C GLY A 117 19.78 -6.70 -1.87
N GLY A 118 19.37 -5.56 -1.33
CA GLY A 118 19.83 -4.21 -1.69
C GLY A 118 19.16 -3.53 -2.89
N GLY A 119 17.99 -3.98 -3.33
CA GLY A 119 17.18 -3.26 -4.33
C GLY A 119 15.71 -3.31 -3.93
N ILE A 120 15.06 -2.15 -3.84
CA ILE A 120 13.63 -2.04 -3.52
C ILE A 120 12.84 -2.52 -4.75
N GLU A 121 11.90 -3.45 -4.55
CA GLU A 121 10.92 -3.83 -5.57
C GLU A 121 9.65 -3.00 -5.33
N MET A 122 9.28 -2.17 -6.30
CA MET A 122 8.04 -1.39 -6.25
C MET A 122 7.00 -2.02 -7.19
N VAL A 123 5.80 -2.22 -6.67
CA VAL A 123 4.64 -2.68 -7.43
C VAL A 123 3.79 -1.47 -7.78
N ILE A 124 3.79 -1.06 -9.05
CA ILE A 124 2.92 0.00 -9.55
C ILE A 124 1.61 -0.64 -10.00
N ARG A 125 0.54 -0.31 -9.29
CA ARG A 125 -0.84 -0.64 -9.64
C ARG A 125 -1.56 0.66 -9.96
N ASP A 126 -2.47 0.59 -10.93
CA ASP A 126 -3.38 1.68 -11.25
C ASP A 126 -4.77 1.21 -10.86
N ASP A 127 -5.22 1.73 -9.72
CA ASP A 127 -6.49 1.49 -9.02
C ASP A 127 -6.93 2.86 -8.44
N ASP A 128 -6.99 3.86 -9.33
CA ASP A 128 -7.27 5.27 -9.04
C ASP A 128 -8.78 5.58 -9.02
N ASN A 129 -9.62 4.54 -9.12
CA ASN A 129 -11.08 4.64 -9.16
C ASN A 129 -11.63 5.40 -10.39
N GLU A 130 -10.79 5.69 -11.39
CA GLU A 130 -11.18 6.23 -12.69
C GLU A 130 -11.23 5.09 -13.73
N MET A 131 -12.38 4.88 -14.38
CA MET A 131 -12.53 3.89 -15.47
C MET A 131 -11.85 4.37 -16.78
N ASN A 132 -10.55 4.66 -16.71
CA ASN A 132 -9.73 5.17 -17.81
C ASN A 132 -9.15 4.06 -18.69
N ASP A 133 -9.26 2.81 -18.26
CA ASP A 133 -8.93 1.63 -19.03
C ASP A 133 -9.98 1.33 -20.09
N ASN A 134 -9.55 0.89 -21.27
CA ASN A 134 -10.46 0.59 -22.37
C ASN A 134 -10.19 -0.80 -22.95
N VAL A 135 -11.21 -1.64 -22.92
CA VAL A 135 -11.22 -2.94 -23.61
C VAL A 135 -12.28 -2.90 -24.71
N ASN A 136 -11.83 -2.83 -25.97
CA ASN A 136 -12.72 -2.99 -27.11
C ASN A 136 -12.65 -4.42 -27.63
N VAL A 137 -13.82 -5.03 -27.79
CA VAL A 137 -14.03 -6.39 -28.31
C VAL A 137 -15.16 -6.36 -29.31
N ASP A 138 -14.88 -5.78 -30.47
CA ASP A 138 -15.76 -5.76 -31.63
C ASP A 138 -15.33 -6.81 -32.67
N TYR A 139 -15.76 -6.68 -33.92
CA TYR A 139 -15.46 -7.63 -34.99
C TYR A 139 -14.40 -7.07 -35.97
N SER A 140 -13.80 -5.91 -35.68
CA SER A 140 -12.94 -5.16 -36.59
C SER A 140 -11.60 -4.77 -35.99
N ASP A 141 -11.53 -4.43 -34.71
CA ASP A 141 -10.33 -3.89 -34.06
C ASP A 141 -10.43 -3.98 -32.54
N ASP A 142 -9.89 -5.06 -32.00
CA ASP A 142 -10.01 -5.35 -30.58
C ASP A 142 -8.66 -5.10 -29.88
N TYR A 143 -8.74 -4.47 -28.72
CA TYR A 143 -7.60 -4.00 -27.96
C TYR A 143 -7.91 -3.91 -26.47
N ALA A 144 -6.86 -3.94 -25.66
CA ALA A 144 -6.91 -3.64 -24.23
C ALA A 144 -5.85 -2.58 -23.91
N ILE A 145 -6.24 -1.48 -23.29
CA ILE A 145 -5.34 -0.37 -22.92
C ILE A 145 -5.37 -0.19 -21.41
N LYS A 146 -4.20 -0.25 -20.79
CA LYS A 146 -3.93 0.12 -19.39
C LYS A 146 -3.02 1.34 -19.36
N TYR A 147 -3.30 2.28 -18.48
CA TYR A 147 -2.37 3.38 -18.18
C TYR A 147 -1.72 3.14 -16.83
N LEU A 148 -0.41 3.37 -16.69
CA LEU A 148 0.30 3.25 -15.42
C LEU A 148 1.22 4.45 -15.24
N TYR A 149 1.16 5.12 -14.08
CA TYR A 149 2.01 6.27 -13.78
C TYR A 149 3.39 5.84 -13.28
N ILE A 150 4.46 6.48 -13.76
CA ILE A 150 5.83 6.31 -13.26
C ILE A 150 6.38 7.68 -12.89
N ALA A 151 6.74 7.87 -11.63
CA ALA A 151 7.32 9.12 -11.15
C ALA A 151 8.71 9.39 -11.78
N SER A 152 9.00 10.65 -12.09
CA SER A 152 10.24 11.07 -12.77
C SER A 152 11.49 10.69 -11.97
N ASN A 153 11.44 10.79 -10.64
CA ASN A 153 12.53 10.44 -9.72
C ASN A 153 12.82 8.93 -9.67
N VAL A 154 11.89 8.09 -10.12
CA VAL A 154 12.05 6.63 -10.18
C VAL A 154 12.65 6.17 -11.51
N LEU A 155 12.31 6.86 -12.61
CA LEU A 155 12.59 6.41 -13.98
C LEU A 155 14.08 6.10 -14.24
N ASP A 156 14.97 7.01 -13.88
CA ASP A 156 16.42 6.87 -14.10
C ASP A 156 17.07 5.76 -13.26
N LYS A 157 16.31 5.23 -12.29
CA LYS A 157 16.76 4.21 -11.34
C LYS A 157 16.24 2.83 -11.72
N ILE A 158 15.30 2.72 -12.65
CA ILE A 158 14.72 1.44 -13.05
C ILE A 158 15.77 0.57 -13.75
N THR A 159 15.97 -0.61 -13.21
CA THR A 159 16.87 -1.66 -13.74
C THR A 159 16.12 -2.79 -14.40
N SER A 160 14.86 -2.98 -14.01
CA SER A 160 13.99 -3.97 -14.61
C SER A 160 12.54 -3.51 -14.52
N ALA A 161 11.76 -3.79 -15.57
CA ALA A 161 10.34 -3.52 -15.61
C ALA A 161 9.62 -4.73 -16.17
N LYS A 162 8.60 -5.20 -15.44
CA LYS A 162 7.87 -6.43 -15.75
C LYS A 162 6.37 -6.17 -15.66
N LEU A 163 5.70 -6.18 -16.81
CA LEU A 163 4.24 -6.01 -16.86
C LEU A 163 3.57 -7.37 -16.66
N TYR A 164 2.84 -7.54 -15.58
CA TYR A 164 2.02 -8.71 -15.33
C TYR A 164 0.62 -8.48 -15.86
N VAL A 165 0.09 -9.49 -16.57
CA VAL A 165 -1.24 -9.47 -17.17
C VAL A 165 -1.94 -10.77 -16.81
N TYR A 166 -3.18 -10.70 -16.33
CA TYR A 166 -4.00 -11.88 -16.11
C TYR A 166 -4.80 -12.19 -17.37
N GLY A 167 -4.63 -13.38 -17.92
CA GLY A 167 -5.31 -13.74 -19.17
C GLY A 167 -5.30 -15.22 -19.49
N MET A 168 -5.94 -15.54 -20.61
CA MET A 168 -6.07 -16.89 -21.16
C MET A 168 -6.02 -16.82 -22.68
N GLY A 169 -5.18 -17.67 -23.30
CA GLY A 169 -5.20 -17.89 -24.73
C GLY A 169 -6.31 -18.87 -25.11
N HIS A 170 -6.96 -18.65 -26.25
CA HIS A 170 -8.02 -19.53 -26.75
C HIS A 170 -7.86 -19.75 -28.26
N ASN A 171 -8.22 -20.95 -28.74
CA ASN A 171 -8.23 -21.39 -30.16
C ASN A 171 -6.91 -21.61 -30.95
N ASP A 172 -7.04 -22.47 -31.96
CA ASP A 172 -6.04 -23.13 -32.84
C ASP A 172 -5.08 -22.24 -33.68
N GLN A 173 -4.87 -20.98 -33.29
CA GLN A 173 -3.94 -20.08 -33.97
C GLN A 173 -2.50 -20.41 -33.57
N ILE A 174 -1.61 -20.50 -34.57
CA ILE A 174 -0.18 -20.75 -34.36
C ILE A 174 0.59 -19.53 -34.84
N GLY A 175 1.31 -18.87 -33.94
CA GLY A 175 2.21 -17.76 -34.26
C GLY A 175 1.88 -16.48 -33.50
N SER A 176 2.74 -15.47 -33.64
CA SER A 176 2.62 -14.20 -32.93
C SER A 176 1.51 -13.30 -33.52
N THR A 177 0.27 -13.66 -33.21
CA THR A 177 -0.94 -12.97 -33.67
C THR A 177 -1.28 -11.73 -32.85
N HIS A 178 -0.61 -11.50 -31.72
CA HIS A 178 -0.84 -10.33 -30.86
C HIS A 178 0.47 -9.59 -30.58
N TYR A 179 0.35 -8.34 -30.17
CA TYR A 179 1.46 -7.58 -29.62
C TYR A 179 1.02 -6.73 -28.43
N LEU A 180 1.94 -6.54 -27.49
CA LEU A 180 1.90 -5.48 -26.49
C LEU A 180 2.68 -4.29 -27.05
N GLU A 181 2.08 -3.10 -27.07
CA GLU A 181 2.68 -1.83 -27.45
C GLU A 181 2.77 -0.90 -26.25
N VAL A 182 3.88 -0.17 -26.14
CA VAL A 182 4.11 0.82 -25.09
C VAL A 182 4.11 2.23 -25.71
N ASN A 183 3.41 3.17 -25.08
CA ASN A 183 3.44 4.61 -25.38
C ASN A 183 3.17 5.00 -26.85
N ASP A 184 2.22 4.31 -27.51
CA ASP A 184 1.81 4.56 -28.90
C ASP A 184 2.97 4.51 -29.92
N ASN A 185 4.01 3.75 -29.60
CA ASN A 185 5.23 3.67 -30.40
C ASN A 185 5.36 2.30 -31.05
N SER A 186 5.20 2.25 -32.37
CA SER A 186 5.27 1.00 -33.13
C SER A 186 6.63 0.27 -33.06
N ASN A 187 7.69 0.94 -32.60
CA ASN A 187 8.99 0.31 -32.37
C ASN A 187 9.11 -0.35 -30.98
N GLN A 188 8.19 -0.04 -30.06
CA GLN A 188 8.13 -0.55 -28.69
C GLN A 188 7.04 -1.62 -28.58
N ARG A 189 7.20 -2.68 -29.40
CA ARG A 189 6.22 -3.77 -29.51
C ARG A 189 6.81 -5.12 -29.15
N ILE A 190 6.10 -5.88 -28.32
CA ILE A 190 6.41 -7.28 -28.01
C ILE A 190 5.35 -8.16 -28.66
N TYR A 191 5.71 -8.88 -29.72
CA TYR A 191 4.81 -9.80 -30.40
C TYR A 191 4.75 -11.15 -29.68
N PHE A 192 3.55 -11.67 -29.44
CA PHE A 192 3.35 -12.92 -28.72
C PHE A 192 2.22 -13.78 -29.31
N ASP A 193 2.30 -15.07 -29.04
CA ASP A 193 1.25 -16.05 -29.31
C ASP A 193 0.43 -16.22 -28.01
N PRO A 194 -0.89 -15.92 -28.02
CA PRO A 194 -1.73 -15.98 -26.82
C PRO A 194 -1.73 -17.34 -26.10
N ILE A 195 -1.70 -18.46 -26.83
CA ILE A 195 -1.70 -19.80 -26.23
C ILE A 195 -0.34 -20.10 -25.62
N LEU A 196 0.75 -19.78 -26.32
CA LEU A 196 2.09 -20.00 -25.75
C LEU A 196 2.32 -19.11 -24.54
N LYS A 197 1.81 -17.87 -24.57
CA LYS A 197 1.94 -16.92 -23.47
C LYS A 197 1.06 -17.32 -22.30
N PHE A 198 -0.26 -17.33 -22.46
CA PHE A 198 -1.23 -17.48 -21.36
C PHE A 198 -1.80 -18.89 -21.17
N GLY A 199 -1.55 -19.82 -22.10
CA GLY A 199 -2.10 -21.18 -22.01
C GLY A 199 -3.62 -21.22 -22.20
N GLY A 200 -4.21 -22.40 -22.01
CA GLY A 200 -5.66 -22.63 -22.21
C GLY A 200 -6.53 -22.41 -20.98
N THR A 201 -5.97 -21.88 -19.89
CA THR A 201 -6.65 -21.54 -18.63
C THR A 201 -6.16 -20.19 -18.14
N TYR A 202 -6.99 -19.45 -17.41
CA TYR A 202 -6.59 -18.14 -16.88
C TYR A 202 -5.41 -18.24 -15.93
N ARG A 203 -4.42 -17.36 -16.12
CA ARG A 203 -3.25 -17.22 -15.26
C ARG A 203 -2.58 -15.85 -15.45
N TRP A 204 -1.77 -15.48 -14.47
CA TRP A 204 -0.84 -14.36 -14.60
C TRP A 204 0.33 -14.73 -15.50
N GLU A 205 0.66 -13.83 -16.42
CA GLU A 205 1.85 -13.91 -17.26
C GLU A 205 2.57 -12.57 -17.29
N MET A 206 3.87 -12.61 -17.52
CA MET A 206 4.74 -11.44 -17.39
C MET A 206 5.39 -11.09 -18.73
N PHE A 207 5.37 -9.81 -19.11
CA PHE A 207 6.14 -9.24 -20.22
C PHE A 207 7.33 -8.46 -19.67
N ASP A 208 8.55 -8.81 -20.10
CA ASP A 208 9.73 -8.00 -19.83
C ASP A 208 9.64 -6.73 -20.68
N ILE A 209 9.51 -5.57 -20.02
CA ILE A 209 9.47 -4.26 -20.65
C ILE A 209 10.88 -3.68 -20.61
N ASP A 210 11.36 -3.25 -21.77
CA ASP A 210 12.63 -2.52 -21.84
C ASP A 210 12.46 -1.18 -21.11
N THR A 211 13.34 -0.91 -20.14
CA THR A 211 13.25 0.27 -19.28
C THR A 211 13.31 1.56 -20.08
N ASP A 212 14.02 1.56 -21.22
CA ASP A 212 14.13 2.70 -22.13
C ASP A 212 12.80 3.02 -22.87
N TRP A 213 11.78 2.17 -22.74
CA TRP A 213 10.45 2.41 -23.32
C TRP A 213 9.54 3.20 -22.40
N LEU A 214 9.89 3.25 -21.11
CA LEU A 214 9.14 3.96 -20.08
C LEU A 214 9.43 5.46 -20.15
N LEU A 215 8.40 6.25 -19.86
CA LEU A 215 8.44 7.71 -19.83
C LEU A 215 8.13 8.20 -18.42
N PRO A 216 8.59 9.40 -18.04
CA PRO A 216 8.10 10.02 -16.81
C PRO A 216 6.63 10.38 -16.98
N GLY A 217 5.84 10.13 -15.94
CA GLY A 217 4.39 10.32 -15.94
C GLY A 217 3.61 9.10 -16.42
N GLN A 218 2.47 9.35 -17.08
CA GLN A 218 1.55 8.31 -17.49
C GLN A 218 2.09 7.51 -18.69
N ASN A 219 2.23 6.19 -18.52
CA ASN A 219 2.64 5.25 -19.56
C ASN A 219 1.44 4.45 -20.06
N LYS A 220 1.32 4.31 -21.37
CA LYS A 220 0.25 3.53 -22.01
C LYS A 220 0.75 2.14 -22.38
N PHE A 221 0.06 1.09 -21.92
CA PHE A 221 0.30 -0.30 -22.28
C PHE A 221 -0.90 -0.83 -23.05
N GLU A 222 -0.69 -1.24 -24.29
CA GLU A 222 -1.76 -1.60 -25.20
C GLU A 222 -1.55 -2.97 -25.82
N ILE A 223 -2.46 -3.91 -25.58
CA ILE A 223 -2.49 -5.20 -26.24
C ILE A 223 -3.41 -5.12 -27.46
N ARG A 224 -2.88 -5.47 -28.63
CA ARG A 224 -3.58 -5.47 -29.92
C ARG A 224 -3.28 -6.73 -30.73
N GLU A 225 -4.15 -7.04 -31.69
CA GLU A 225 -3.88 -8.08 -32.68
C GLU A 225 -3.03 -7.58 -33.87
N SER A 226 -2.16 -8.45 -34.38
CA SER A 226 -1.15 -8.18 -35.41
C SER A 226 -1.58 -8.49 -36.87
N TRP A 227 -2.87 -8.80 -37.14
CA TRP A 227 -3.64 -8.67 -38.42
C TRP A 227 -4.30 -9.95 -39.04
N ARG A 228 -5.60 -9.82 -39.43
CA ARG A 228 -6.21 -10.21 -40.73
C ARG A 228 -7.42 -9.33 -41.09
N GLN A 229 -7.67 -9.14 -42.40
CA GLN A 229 -8.82 -8.43 -43.04
C GLN A 229 -10.24 -8.97 -42.72
N GLU A 230 -10.39 -9.95 -41.83
CA GLU A 230 -11.66 -10.63 -41.53
C GLU A 230 -12.09 -10.54 -40.05
N GLY A 231 -11.43 -9.69 -39.25
CA GLY A 231 -11.85 -9.38 -37.89
C GLY A 231 -11.44 -10.39 -36.81
N TRP A 232 -11.38 -9.94 -35.56
CA TRP A 232 -11.30 -10.83 -34.39
C TRP A 232 -12.45 -11.84 -34.48
N LYS A 233 -12.12 -13.12 -34.34
CA LYS A 233 -13.08 -14.01 -33.69
C LYS A 233 -12.86 -13.78 -32.21
N SER A 234 -13.92 -13.39 -31.51
CA SER A 234 -14.03 -13.04 -30.08
C SER A 234 -13.53 -14.11 -29.09
N SER A 235 -12.43 -14.79 -29.39
CA SER A 235 -12.05 -16.09 -28.85
C SER A 235 -10.55 -16.37 -28.88
N ASP A 236 -9.65 -15.40 -29.07
CA ASP A 236 -8.23 -15.70 -29.30
C ASP A 236 -7.34 -15.33 -28.09
N LEU A 237 -7.54 -14.15 -27.50
CA LEU A 237 -6.99 -13.75 -26.20
C LEU A 237 -8.11 -13.21 -25.31
N LYS A 238 -8.15 -13.71 -24.06
CA LYS A 238 -9.02 -13.16 -23.02
C LYS A 238 -8.17 -12.55 -21.93
N VAL A 239 -8.41 -11.28 -21.63
CA VAL A 239 -7.77 -10.59 -20.50
C VAL A 239 -8.78 -10.49 -19.36
N GLY A 240 -8.31 -10.62 -18.13
CA GLY A 240 -9.14 -10.43 -16.94
C GLY A 240 -9.59 -8.99 -16.82
N ILE A 241 -10.89 -8.80 -16.60
CA ILE A 241 -11.50 -7.52 -16.28
C ILE A 241 -12.12 -7.65 -14.89
N ASP A 242 -11.70 -6.76 -13.99
CA ASP A 242 -12.33 -6.50 -12.71
C ASP A 242 -13.56 -5.61 -12.96
N THR A 243 -14.78 -6.09 -12.67
CA THR A 243 -16.04 -5.41 -13.03
C THR A 243 -16.73 -4.70 -11.86
N TYR A 244 -16.07 -4.58 -10.70
CA TYR A 244 -16.63 -3.95 -9.50
C TYR A 244 -15.65 -2.89 -8.96
N MET A 245 -16.20 -1.80 -8.44
CA MET A 245 -15.44 -0.72 -7.76
C MET A 245 -15.08 -1.15 -6.33
N ASP A 246 -14.38 -2.27 -6.16
CA ASP A 246 -14.13 -2.83 -4.84
C ASP A 246 -12.73 -3.41 -4.64
N TYR A 247 -11.71 -2.83 -5.30
CA TYR A 247 -10.29 -3.04 -4.97
C TYR A 247 -9.92 -4.55 -4.96
N GLY A 248 -10.23 -5.26 -6.06
CA GLY A 248 -9.86 -6.67 -6.27
C GLY A 248 -10.93 -7.72 -5.91
N ARG A 249 -12.17 -7.32 -5.59
CA ARG A 249 -13.28 -8.19 -5.16
C ARG A 249 -14.21 -8.64 -6.29
N SER A 250 -13.70 -8.75 -7.51
CA SER A 250 -14.54 -9.02 -8.67
C SER A 250 -14.76 -10.47 -9.06
N ASP A 251 -15.97 -10.74 -9.53
CA ASP A 251 -16.20 -11.74 -10.57
C ASP A 251 -15.31 -11.41 -11.79
N ILE A 252 -14.25 -12.19 -12.04
CA ILE A 252 -13.45 -12.04 -13.26
C ILE A 252 -14.33 -12.37 -14.47
N LYS A 253 -14.71 -11.35 -15.24
CA LYS A 253 -15.50 -11.54 -16.46
C LYS A 253 -14.58 -11.67 -17.66
N GLN A 254 -15.03 -12.48 -18.61
CA GLN A 254 -14.37 -12.65 -19.90
C GLN A 254 -14.69 -11.45 -20.78
N ASN A 255 -13.71 -10.97 -21.57
CA ASN A 255 -13.88 -9.98 -22.65
C ASN A 255 -14.74 -10.50 -23.83
N THR A 256 -15.77 -11.31 -23.58
CA THR A 256 -16.65 -11.91 -24.60
C THR A 256 -17.77 -10.97 -25.07
N ASN A 257 -17.92 -9.81 -24.43
CA ASN A 257 -18.77 -8.68 -24.80
C ASN A 257 -18.16 -7.40 -24.19
N TYR A 258 -18.53 -6.20 -24.67
CA TYR A 258 -18.18 -4.93 -24.01
C TYR A 258 -18.55 -4.99 -22.52
N LYS A 259 -17.56 -4.75 -21.65
CA LYS A 259 -17.71 -4.79 -20.20
C LYS A 259 -16.90 -3.64 -19.61
N ASP A 260 -17.59 -2.79 -18.86
CA ASP A 260 -16.97 -1.74 -18.05
C ASP A 260 -16.27 -2.40 -16.86
N GLY A 261 -15.05 -1.96 -16.55
CA GLY A 261 -14.21 -2.53 -15.49
C GLY A 261 -12.72 -2.24 -15.69
N GLU A 262 -11.91 -2.56 -14.69
CA GLU A 262 -10.45 -2.36 -14.69
C GLU A 262 -9.71 -3.57 -15.25
N LEU A 263 -8.62 -3.31 -15.96
CA LEU A 263 -7.79 -4.38 -16.49
C LEU A 263 -6.90 -4.98 -15.40
N MET A 264 -6.91 -6.31 -15.29
CA MET A 264 -6.01 -7.06 -14.39
C MET A 264 -4.57 -7.04 -14.93
N MET A 265 -3.93 -5.88 -14.82
CA MET A 265 -2.57 -5.59 -15.25
C MET A 265 -1.86 -4.75 -14.20
N TYR A 266 -0.61 -5.08 -13.88
CA TYR A 266 0.23 -4.25 -13.02
C TYR A 266 1.69 -4.29 -13.49
N LEU A 267 2.47 -3.27 -13.15
CA LEU A 267 3.88 -3.19 -13.48
C LEU A 267 4.72 -3.38 -12.22
N LEU A 268 5.58 -4.39 -12.23
CA LEU A 268 6.62 -4.56 -11.24
C LEU A 268 7.91 -3.92 -11.76
N ILE A 269 8.44 -2.94 -11.03
CA ILE A 269 9.73 -2.34 -11.35
C ILE A 269 10.76 -2.66 -10.26
N THR A 270 12.00 -2.86 -10.68
CA THR A 270 13.16 -3.02 -9.80
C THR A 270 14.07 -1.85 -10.04
N THR A 271 14.55 -1.18 -9.00
CA THR A 271 15.49 -0.06 -9.14
C THR A 271 16.91 -0.43 -8.69
N THR A 272 17.94 0.19 -9.28
CA THR A 272 19.29 0.22 -8.71
C THR A 272 19.35 1.37 -7.74
N GLY A 273 19.50 1.05 -6.47
CA GLY A 273 19.73 2.08 -5.46
C GLY A 273 18.45 2.79 -5.06
N ASP A 274 18.51 3.18 -3.80
CA ASP A 274 17.60 4.04 -3.08
C ASP A 274 17.46 5.39 -3.84
N PRO A 275 16.24 5.94 -4.01
CA PRO A 275 16.06 7.12 -4.82
C PRO A 275 16.79 8.35 -4.33
N ASP A 276 17.10 8.45 -3.05
CA ASP A 276 18.17 9.29 -2.55
C ASP A 276 19.01 8.44 -1.61
N GLY A 277 20.00 8.99 -0.90
CA GLY A 277 20.81 8.19 0.03
C GLY A 277 20.03 7.52 1.14
N ASP A 278 18.74 7.81 1.25
CA ASP A 278 17.90 7.56 2.40
C ASP A 278 16.53 7.07 1.91
N ALA A 279 16.01 6.02 2.54
CA ALA A 279 14.68 5.53 2.24
C ALA A 279 13.67 6.51 2.80
N PHE A 280 12.51 6.70 2.16
CA PHE A 280 11.45 7.60 2.65
C PHE A 280 11.31 7.52 4.17
N GLU A 281 11.34 8.65 4.82
CA GLU A 281 11.51 8.72 6.25
C GLU A 281 10.22 9.16 6.94
N TYR A 282 10.01 8.56 8.11
CA TYR A 282 8.99 9.04 9.01
C TYR A 282 9.57 9.21 10.40
N SER A 283 9.08 10.22 11.09
CA SER A 283 9.40 10.49 12.47
C SER A 283 8.14 10.71 13.29
N GLY A 284 8.29 10.73 14.61
CA GLY A 284 7.16 11.09 15.43
C GLY A 284 7.48 11.42 16.88
N THR A 285 6.49 12.06 17.48
CA THR A 285 6.52 12.47 18.88
C THR A 285 5.19 12.14 19.55
N TYR A 286 5.23 11.65 20.79
CA TYR A 286 4.00 11.53 21.59
C TYR A 286 4.24 11.75 23.08
N ILE A 287 3.23 12.31 23.75
CA ILE A 287 3.29 12.64 25.18
C ILE A 287 2.01 12.14 25.86
N GLU A 288 2.12 11.16 26.75
CA GLU A 288 0.98 10.68 27.55
C GLU A 288 0.92 11.38 28.91
N GLU A 289 2.06 11.60 29.57
CA GLU A 289 2.13 12.13 30.94
C GLU A 289 2.39 13.63 30.97
N TYR A 290 1.44 14.41 31.50
CA TYR A 290 1.56 15.86 31.61
C TYR A 290 1.63 16.33 33.05
N ILE A 291 2.43 17.38 33.30
CA ILE A 291 2.55 17.94 34.67
C ILE A 291 1.34 18.83 35.01
N ASN A 292 0.89 19.64 34.04
CA ASN A 292 -0.14 20.66 34.25
C ASN A 292 -1.42 20.44 33.41
N LEU A 293 -1.41 19.47 32.50
CA LEU A 293 -2.57 19.05 31.71
C LEU A 293 -3.00 17.63 32.13
N PRO A 294 -4.23 17.21 31.81
CA PRO A 294 -4.66 15.84 32.05
C PRO A 294 -3.81 14.85 31.26
N ASP A 295 -3.44 13.71 31.86
CA ASP A 295 -2.76 12.65 31.12
C ASP A 295 -3.63 12.11 29.98
N LEU A 296 -2.98 11.77 28.87
CA LEU A 296 -3.55 10.99 27.78
C LEU A 296 -3.22 9.50 28.01
N SER A 297 -3.82 8.62 27.22
CA SER A 297 -3.55 7.19 27.32
C SER A 297 -3.54 6.51 25.97
N ASP A 298 -2.73 5.46 25.87
CA ASP A 298 -2.68 4.55 24.74
C ASP A 298 -2.21 5.21 23.41
N LEU A 299 -1.45 6.30 23.49
CA LEU A 299 -0.86 6.98 22.32
C LEU A 299 0.18 6.11 21.62
N HIS A 300 0.87 5.25 22.37
CA HIS A 300 1.76 4.24 21.79
C HIS A 300 1.02 3.32 20.77
N LEU A 301 -0.30 3.11 20.89
CA LEU A 301 -1.07 2.36 19.90
C LEU A 301 -1.26 3.14 18.60
N ASN A 302 -1.36 4.47 18.66
CA ASN A 302 -1.38 5.30 17.46
C ASN A 302 -0.02 5.23 16.76
N TRP A 303 1.08 5.34 17.50
CA TRP A 303 2.41 5.20 16.92
C TRP A 303 2.63 3.82 16.27
N GLN A 304 2.18 2.73 16.91
CA GLN A 304 2.22 1.40 16.30
C GLN A 304 1.45 1.32 14.97
N LYS A 305 0.41 2.15 14.78
CA LYS A 305 -0.29 2.25 13.49
C LYS A 305 0.55 2.98 12.45
N VAL A 306 1.21 4.07 12.81
CA VAL A 306 2.16 4.77 11.92
C VAL A 306 3.28 3.82 11.49
N GLN A 307 3.95 3.16 12.44
CA GLN A 307 5.02 2.19 12.15
C GLN A 307 4.55 1.01 11.29
N TYR A 308 3.34 0.52 11.54
CA TYR A 308 2.76 -0.54 10.73
C TYR A 308 2.59 -0.09 9.28
N TRP A 309 1.96 1.06 9.07
CA TRP A 309 1.62 1.53 7.74
C TRP A 309 2.83 2.07 6.96
N LEU A 310 3.60 2.99 7.55
CA LEU A 310 4.77 3.56 6.87
C LEU A 310 5.93 2.57 6.86
N GLY A 311 6.30 2.01 8.02
CA GLY A 311 7.42 1.08 8.12
C GLY A 311 7.17 -0.29 7.47
N ASN A 312 6.11 -1.00 7.87
CA ASN A 312 5.93 -2.38 7.44
C ASN A 312 5.21 -2.52 6.09
N ILE A 313 4.27 -1.63 5.75
CA ILE A 313 3.50 -1.71 4.50
C ILE A 313 4.16 -0.90 3.39
N ALA A 314 4.46 0.38 3.63
CA ALA A 314 5.06 1.25 2.62
C ALA A 314 6.59 1.09 2.52
N GLY A 315 7.25 0.52 3.54
CA GLY A 315 8.69 0.27 3.55
C GLY A 315 9.54 1.49 3.89
N TRP A 316 8.95 2.53 4.47
CA TRP A 316 9.63 3.74 4.93
C TRP A 316 10.53 3.44 6.14
N GLN A 317 11.58 4.24 6.35
CA GLN A 317 12.48 4.12 7.49
C GLN A 317 12.04 5.07 8.61
N GLU A 318 12.09 4.57 9.85
CA GLU A 318 11.89 5.43 11.02
C GLU A 318 13.19 6.23 11.24
N SER A 319 13.12 7.55 11.09
CA SER A 319 14.22 8.46 11.38
C SER A 319 14.45 8.58 12.88
N PHE A 320 13.39 8.97 13.62
CA PHE A 320 13.39 8.98 15.09
C PHE A 320 11.98 8.88 15.69
N LEU A 321 11.97 8.60 16.99
CA LEU A 321 10.79 8.67 17.85
C LEU A 321 11.18 9.27 19.19
N GLU A 322 10.58 10.39 19.57
CA GLU A 322 10.71 10.96 20.92
C GLU A 322 9.41 10.87 21.71
N THR A 323 9.54 10.69 23.02
CA THR A 323 8.39 10.39 23.90
C THR A 323 8.47 11.07 25.25
N GLU A 324 7.31 11.40 25.81
CA GLU A 324 7.17 11.93 27.17
C GLU A 324 8.01 13.18 27.43
N GLY A 325 8.90 13.14 28.42
CA GLY A 325 9.77 14.26 28.78
C GLY A 325 11.01 14.40 27.92
N SER A 326 11.18 13.56 26.89
CA SER A 326 12.19 13.77 25.85
C SER A 326 11.64 14.60 24.70
N VAL A 327 10.32 14.75 24.57
CA VAL A 327 9.74 15.61 23.53
C VAL A 327 9.99 17.07 23.90
N GLY A 328 10.70 17.77 23.05
CA GLY A 328 11.09 19.15 23.19
C GLY A 328 10.71 20.02 22.00
N GLU A 329 10.97 21.31 22.12
CA GLU A 329 10.74 22.25 21.02
C GLU A 329 11.68 21.99 19.84
N GLU A 330 12.86 21.45 20.12
CA GLU A 330 13.85 21.03 19.14
C GLU A 330 13.34 19.98 18.17
N ASP A 331 12.42 19.10 18.57
CA ASP A 331 11.90 18.04 17.69
C ASP A 331 11.01 18.58 16.56
N PHE A 332 10.62 19.86 16.65
CA PHE A 332 9.78 20.57 15.67
C PHE A 332 10.51 21.76 15.02
N ARG A 333 11.65 22.18 15.57
CA ARG A 333 12.39 23.36 15.14
C ARG A 333 13.72 22.93 14.52
N PRO A 334 13.86 22.93 13.19
CA PRO A 334 15.12 22.58 12.55
C PRO A 334 16.30 23.40 13.06
N GLY A 335 17.42 22.69 13.28
CA GLY A 335 18.73 23.30 13.53
C GLY A 335 19.41 22.95 14.86
N SER A 336 18.90 21.99 15.65
CA SER A 336 19.61 21.51 16.83
C SER A 336 19.32 20.07 17.28
N GLY A 337 19.58 19.07 16.43
CA GLY A 337 19.51 17.69 16.88
C GLY A 337 19.04 16.76 15.77
N THR A 338 18.37 15.69 16.17
CA THR A 338 17.39 15.02 15.31
C THR A 338 16.06 15.74 15.47
N ASP A 339 15.40 16.11 14.39
CA ASP A 339 14.16 16.91 14.40
C ASP A 339 13.24 16.59 13.21
N SER A 340 12.04 17.19 13.17
CA SER A 340 11.01 16.88 12.16
C SER A 340 11.48 16.99 10.71
N GLU A 341 12.53 17.76 10.43
CA GLU A 341 13.14 17.88 9.10
C GLU A 341 14.09 16.72 8.73
N ASP A 342 14.36 15.77 9.63
CA ASP A 342 15.06 14.53 9.26
C ASP A 342 14.11 13.46 8.67
N ALA A 343 12.89 13.85 8.28
CA ALA A 343 11.92 12.93 7.72
C ALA A 343 10.86 13.62 6.85
N ASP A 344 10.52 13.00 5.72
CA ASP A 344 9.40 13.35 4.85
C ASP A 344 8.05 13.52 5.58
N PHE A 345 7.78 12.67 6.58
CA PHE A 345 6.51 12.64 7.31
C PHE A 345 6.71 12.64 8.82
N HIS A 346 6.22 13.69 9.50
CA HIS A 346 6.25 13.76 10.96
C HIS A 346 4.84 13.57 11.55
N TYR A 347 4.71 12.63 12.49
CA TYR A 347 3.47 12.43 13.24
C TYR A 347 3.62 12.83 14.70
N HIS A 348 2.83 13.81 15.13
CA HIS A 348 2.73 14.21 16.52
C HIS A 348 1.34 13.89 17.10
N VAL A 349 1.32 13.37 18.33
CA VAL A 349 0.09 13.28 19.12
C VAL A 349 0.31 13.69 20.58
N GLY A 350 -0.48 14.66 21.01
CA GLY A 350 -0.41 15.24 22.35
C GLY A 350 -1.53 16.25 22.56
N HIS A 351 -1.41 17.04 23.62
CA HIS A 351 -2.29 18.19 23.81
C HIS A 351 -1.90 19.32 22.87
N GLY A 352 -2.91 19.91 22.23
CA GLY A 352 -2.84 21.27 21.72
C GLY A 352 -3.74 22.16 22.57
N VAL A 353 -3.32 23.38 22.80
CA VAL A 353 -4.01 24.35 23.66
C VAL A 353 -4.18 25.68 22.93
N ASP A 354 -5.15 26.47 23.37
CA ASP A 354 -5.33 27.87 22.96
C ASP A 354 -5.31 28.73 24.23
N ASP A 355 -4.18 29.36 24.54
CA ASP A 355 -3.99 30.19 25.73
C ASP A 355 -3.47 31.59 25.39
N ILE A 356 -2.22 31.70 24.93
CA ILE A 356 -1.65 32.96 24.42
C ILE A 356 -1.45 32.92 22.90
N GLY A 357 -2.29 32.13 22.25
CA GLY A 357 -2.15 31.62 20.88
C GLY A 357 -2.41 30.11 20.91
N THR A 358 -2.50 29.49 19.74
CA THR A 358 -2.54 28.03 19.65
C THR A 358 -1.14 27.44 19.79
N GLU A 359 -0.99 26.40 20.60
CA GLU A 359 0.31 25.87 21.02
C GLU A 359 0.26 24.34 21.05
N LEU A 360 1.32 23.68 20.58
CA LEU A 360 1.58 22.27 20.90
C LEU A 360 2.18 22.23 22.31
N ALA A 361 1.48 21.61 23.26
CA ALA A 361 1.92 21.56 24.64
C ALA A 361 2.91 20.41 24.87
N MET A 362 4.11 20.72 25.35
CA MET A 362 5.06 19.72 25.82
C MET A 362 4.71 19.28 27.25
N ARG A 363 5.38 18.24 27.76
CA ARG A 363 5.11 17.66 29.09
C ARG A 363 5.08 18.68 30.22
N GLY A 364 5.97 19.67 30.13
CA GLY A 364 6.17 20.72 31.13
C GLY A 364 5.29 21.95 30.98
N TRP A 365 4.44 22.03 29.95
CA TRP A 365 3.70 23.23 29.56
C TRP A 365 3.05 23.97 30.75
N ILE A 366 3.13 25.30 30.75
CA ILE A 366 2.58 26.14 31.81
C ILE A 366 1.64 27.20 31.22
N PRO A 367 0.39 27.30 31.70
CA PRO A 367 -0.53 28.31 31.21
C PRO A 367 -0.02 29.75 31.44
N MET A 368 -0.29 30.61 30.47
CA MET A 368 0.02 32.04 30.38
C MET A 368 1.52 32.36 30.32
N ILE A 369 2.36 31.37 30.00
CA ILE A 369 3.82 31.51 29.93
C ILE A 369 4.32 30.76 28.69
N ASP A 370 5.22 31.41 27.96
CA ASP A 370 6.02 30.84 26.87
C ASP A 370 7.09 29.91 27.44
N TYR A 371 6.74 28.64 27.61
CA TYR A 371 7.57 27.64 28.28
C TYR A 371 7.05 26.22 28.00
N GLU A 372 7.90 25.41 27.36
CA GLU A 372 7.63 24.00 27.04
C GLU A 372 6.41 23.87 26.11
N ASP A 373 6.46 24.63 25.01
CA ASP A 373 5.48 24.65 23.94
C ASP A 373 6.10 24.99 22.59
N VAL A 374 5.43 24.57 21.52
CA VAL A 374 5.73 25.01 20.15
C VAL A 374 4.58 25.85 19.63
N ARG A 375 4.89 27.04 19.14
CA ARG A 375 3.95 27.97 18.48
C ARG A 375 4.34 28.21 17.03
N VAL A 376 3.45 28.82 16.26
CA VAL A 376 3.78 29.23 14.88
C VAL A 376 5.06 30.11 14.81
N ASP A 377 5.22 31.09 15.70
CA ASP A 377 6.40 32.00 15.70
C ASP A 377 7.72 31.25 15.87
N ASP A 378 7.67 30.05 16.43
CA ASP A 378 8.81 29.21 16.71
C ASP A 378 9.28 28.39 15.52
N VAL A 379 8.33 28.04 14.66
CA VAL A 379 8.51 27.21 13.45
C VAL A 379 8.23 28.01 12.18
N TRP A 380 8.13 29.33 12.26
CA TRP A 380 7.88 30.19 11.11
C TRP A 380 8.90 29.98 9.99
N GLN A 381 8.42 29.59 8.81
CA GLN A 381 9.22 29.24 7.63
C GLN A 381 10.37 28.30 7.98
N LYS A 382 10.01 27.15 8.55
CA LYS A 382 10.96 26.11 8.92
C LYS A 382 10.58 24.74 8.40
N TRP A 383 9.30 24.48 8.18
CA TRP A 383 8.88 23.15 7.77
C TRP A 383 9.05 22.94 6.27
N GLY A 384 9.83 21.91 5.93
CA GLY A 384 10.25 21.56 4.57
C GLY A 384 11.42 22.38 4.04
N ASP A 385 12.26 22.97 4.89
CA ASP A 385 13.49 23.64 4.44
C ASP A 385 14.64 22.65 4.16
N GLU A 386 14.53 21.40 4.63
CA GLU A 386 15.47 20.32 4.35
C GLU A 386 14.81 19.07 3.74
N ASP A 387 13.76 18.49 4.35
CA ASP A 387 13.15 17.21 3.90
C ASP A 387 11.66 17.04 4.26
N ASN A 388 11.09 17.80 5.22
CA ASN A 388 9.74 17.51 5.70
C ASN A 388 8.63 17.98 4.77
N GLU A 389 7.80 17.04 4.30
CA GLU A 389 6.65 17.36 3.45
C GLU A 389 5.33 17.41 4.21
N TRP A 390 5.14 16.54 5.19
CA TRP A 390 3.86 16.44 5.89
C TRP A 390 4.02 16.46 7.41
N MET A 391 3.41 17.48 8.02
CA MET A 391 3.24 17.60 9.46
C MET A 391 1.84 17.12 9.86
N PHE A 392 1.75 15.91 10.40
CA PHE A 392 0.49 15.35 10.92
C PHE A 392 0.37 15.61 12.42
N LEU A 393 -0.46 16.58 12.79
CA LEU A 393 -0.63 17.06 14.16
C LEU A 393 -1.99 16.62 14.74
N GLN A 394 -1.99 15.49 15.46
CA GLN A 394 -3.16 15.02 16.22
C GLN A 394 -3.22 15.71 17.60
N SER A 395 -3.37 17.03 17.58
CA SER A 395 -3.45 17.90 18.77
C SER A 395 -4.61 18.88 18.63
N CYS A 396 -5.32 19.17 19.73
CA CYS A 396 -6.49 20.05 19.71
C CYS A 396 -6.14 21.47 19.26
N HIS A 397 -7.08 22.13 18.58
CA HIS A 397 -7.06 23.58 18.29
C HIS A 397 -5.90 24.14 17.46
N ILE A 398 -4.91 23.34 17.05
CA ILE A 398 -3.75 23.84 16.30
C ILE A 398 -4.19 24.57 15.03
N LEU A 399 -5.06 23.94 14.21
CA LEU A 399 -5.55 24.55 12.98
C LEU A 399 -6.72 25.55 13.20
N SER A 400 -7.01 25.92 14.45
CA SER A 400 -7.94 27.02 14.72
C SER A 400 -7.32 28.39 14.45
N ASP A 401 -5.99 28.45 14.49
CA ASP A 401 -5.21 29.61 14.08
C ASP A 401 -4.64 29.37 12.68
N SER A 402 -5.07 30.20 11.72
CA SER A 402 -4.59 30.13 10.34
C SER A 402 -3.11 30.48 10.21
N ASP A 403 -2.52 31.13 11.21
CA ASP A 403 -1.12 31.57 11.12
C ASP A 403 -0.16 30.38 11.05
N TRP A 404 -0.53 29.19 11.54
CA TRP A 404 0.28 27.96 11.42
C TRP A 404 0.71 27.63 10.00
N VAL A 405 -0.03 28.05 8.97
CA VAL A 405 0.39 27.82 7.59
C VAL A 405 1.72 28.49 7.25
N ASN A 406 2.08 29.57 7.94
CA ASN A 406 3.38 30.23 7.77
C ASN A 406 4.54 29.46 8.43
N ALA A 407 4.28 28.30 9.04
CA ALA A 407 5.34 27.39 9.46
C ALA A 407 5.99 26.69 8.26
N LEU A 408 5.25 26.49 7.17
CA LEU A 408 5.75 25.95 5.92
C LEU A 408 6.75 26.95 5.28
N ASP A 409 7.90 26.44 4.83
CA ASP A 409 8.83 27.14 3.92
C ASP A 409 8.68 26.55 2.50
N ASP A 410 9.18 25.33 2.26
CA ASP A 410 8.90 24.55 1.04
C ASP A 410 8.04 23.28 1.34
N GLY A 411 7.74 22.99 2.62
CA GLY A 411 6.97 21.81 3.04
C GLY A 411 5.52 21.81 2.56
N HIS A 412 4.97 20.62 2.29
CA HIS A 412 3.71 20.53 1.56
C HIS A 412 2.48 20.87 2.40
N MET A 413 2.31 20.21 3.55
CA MET A 413 1.06 20.32 4.31
C MET A 413 1.19 20.15 5.82
N ILE A 414 0.33 20.87 6.54
CA ILE A 414 -0.02 20.64 7.94
C ILE A 414 -1.42 20.05 8.01
N ILE A 415 -1.54 18.87 8.62
CA ILE A 415 -2.79 18.10 8.75
C ILE A 415 -3.17 18.03 10.22
N GLY A 416 -4.40 18.37 10.59
CA GLY A 416 -4.75 18.39 12.02
C GLY A 416 -6.17 18.82 12.36
N PHE A 417 -6.35 19.23 13.63
CA PHE A 417 -7.64 19.57 14.21
C PHE A 417 -7.81 21.08 14.40
N VAL A 418 -9.01 21.56 14.06
CA VAL A 418 -9.46 22.94 14.33
C VAL A 418 -10.17 23.00 15.69
N ASP A 419 -10.92 21.96 16.03
CA ASP A 419 -11.60 21.84 17.34
C ASP A 419 -10.86 20.81 18.23
N GLU A 420 -11.60 20.02 19.00
CA GLU A 420 -11.04 18.97 19.86
C GLU A 420 -10.57 17.74 19.04
N GLY A 421 -9.29 17.40 19.19
CA GLY A 421 -8.73 16.13 18.78
C GLY A 421 -8.98 15.07 19.83
N THR A 422 -9.57 13.94 19.45
CA THR A 422 -9.56 12.74 20.30
C THR A 422 -8.64 11.69 19.69
N THR A 423 -7.99 10.91 20.53
CA THR A 423 -7.08 9.88 20.07
C THR A 423 -7.89 8.68 19.58
N SER A 424 -7.58 8.20 18.37
CA SER A 424 -8.24 7.05 17.76
C SER A 424 -7.31 6.38 16.76
N THR A 425 -7.00 5.11 16.99
CA THR A 425 -6.23 4.30 16.03
C THR A 425 -6.99 4.07 14.72
N TRP A 426 -8.32 4.19 14.72
CA TRP A 426 -9.12 4.09 13.50
C TRP A 426 -8.92 5.27 12.57
N LEU A 427 -8.58 6.45 13.11
CA LEU A 427 -8.26 7.62 12.30
C LEU A 427 -7.06 7.32 11.40
N LEU A 428 -5.96 6.85 12.01
CA LEU A 428 -4.75 6.46 11.29
C LEU A 428 -4.98 5.25 10.39
N GLU A 429 -5.74 4.26 10.86
CA GLU A 429 -6.11 3.09 10.04
C GLU A 429 -6.81 3.52 8.74
N TYR A 430 -7.82 4.38 8.82
CA TYR A 430 -8.54 4.85 7.64
C TYR A 430 -7.67 5.75 6.75
N PHE A 431 -6.90 6.66 7.35
CA PHE A 431 -6.01 7.54 6.61
C PHE A 431 -5.01 6.74 5.79
N PHE A 432 -4.22 5.89 6.43
CA PHE A 432 -3.19 5.12 5.76
C PHE A 432 -3.74 4.04 4.84
N THR A 433 -4.89 3.41 5.17
CA THR A 433 -5.55 2.51 4.20
C THR A 433 -5.83 3.26 2.90
N LYS A 434 -6.28 4.52 2.98
CA LYS A 434 -6.62 5.30 1.78
C LYS A 434 -5.39 5.84 1.05
N SER A 435 -4.43 6.41 1.77
CA SER A 435 -3.25 6.99 1.14
C SER A 435 -2.27 5.94 0.61
N ILE A 436 -2.16 4.77 1.25
CA ILE A 436 -1.20 3.71 0.85
C ILE A 436 -1.86 2.65 -0.04
N ASN A 437 -3.02 2.11 0.35
CA ASN A 437 -3.60 0.99 -0.39
C ASN A 437 -4.59 1.41 -1.49
N SER A 438 -5.19 2.60 -1.39
CA SER A 438 -6.19 3.07 -2.36
C SER A 438 -5.66 4.17 -3.29
N GLY A 439 -4.40 4.59 -3.15
CA GLY A 439 -3.81 5.65 -3.96
C GLY A 439 -4.54 6.99 -3.86
N TRP A 440 -5.20 7.27 -2.73
CA TRP A 440 -5.89 8.54 -2.53
C TRP A 440 -4.88 9.63 -2.20
N THR A 441 -5.16 10.85 -2.64
CA THR A 441 -4.38 12.02 -2.22
C THR A 441 -4.43 12.16 -0.69
N VAL A 442 -3.42 12.80 -0.11
CA VAL A 442 -3.34 13.09 1.33
C VAL A 442 -4.62 13.79 1.81
N ARG A 443 -5.14 14.73 1.02
CA ARG A 443 -6.40 15.44 1.29
C ARG A 443 -7.61 14.52 1.29
N GLU A 444 -7.78 13.69 0.27
CA GLU A 444 -8.91 12.77 0.19
C GLU A 444 -8.88 11.73 1.31
N ALA A 445 -7.70 11.19 1.60
CA ALA A 445 -7.48 10.23 2.68
C ALA A 445 -7.83 10.85 4.04
N TRP A 446 -7.40 12.09 4.30
CA TRP A 446 -7.71 12.79 5.56
C TRP A 446 -9.19 13.14 5.67
N TYR A 447 -9.81 13.63 4.60
CA TYR A 447 -11.25 13.88 4.56
C TYR A 447 -12.04 12.61 4.90
N TYR A 448 -11.69 11.48 4.28
CA TYR A 448 -12.33 10.21 4.57
C TYR A 448 -12.10 9.75 6.00
N ALA A 449 -10.85 9.73 6.46
CA ALA A 449 -10.50 9.22 7.78
C ALA A 449 -11.19 10.00 8.91
N SER A 450 -11.17 11.33 8.81
CA SER A 450 -11.79 12.21 9.80
C SER A 450 -13.31 12.06 9.84
N THR A 451 -13.98 12.05 8.68
CA THR A 451 -15.45 11.90 8.57
C THR A 451 -15.95 10.50 8.91
N HIS A 452 -15.13 9.46 8.76
CA HIS A 452 -15.48 8.08 9.15
C HIS A 452 -15.19 7.79 10.62
N THR A 453 -14.26 8.53 11.22
CA THR A 453 -13.93 8.38 12.64
C THR A 453 -14.85 9.22 13.53
N TYR A 454 -15.22 10.42 13.07
CA TYR A 454 -15.99 11.40 13.84
C TYR A 454 -17.30 11.76 13.15
N SER A 455 -18.37 11.88 13.93
CA SER A 455 -19.73 12.24 13.46
C SER A 455 -20.41 13.23 14.41
N ASP A 456 -19.61 13.99 15.16
CA ASP A 456 -20.06 14.93 16.18
C ASP A 456 -19.95 16.39 15.74
N GLY A 457 -19.68 16.65 14.45
CA GLY A 457 -19.60 17.99 13.88
C GLY A 457 -18.30 18.72 14.21
N ARG A 458 -17.31 18.06 14.82
CA ARG A 458 -15.99 18.66 15.04
C ARG A 458 -15.33 19.01 13.70
N ARG A 459 -14.49 20.04 13.71
CA ARG A 459 -13.76 20.48 12.53
C ARG A 459 -12.30 20.02 12.52
N VAL A 460 -11.87 19.62 11.34
CA VAL A 460 -10.47 19.28 10.99
C VAL A 460 -10.07 20.07 9.76
N GLY A 461 -8.78 20.11 9.45
CA GLY A 461 -8.32 20.79 8.25
C GLY A 461 -6.97 20.32 7.73
N ILE A 462 -6.61 20.93 6.61
CA ILE A 462 -5.30 20.90 5.97
C ILE A 462 -4.93 22.33 5.62
N PHE A 463 -3.73 22.72 6.00
CA PHE A 463 -3.07 23.91 5.48
C PHE A 463 -1.99 23.42 4.54
N ALA A 464 -1.95 23.94 3.32
CA ALA A 464 -1.01 23.54 2.28
C ALA A 464 -0.35 24.77 1.69
N ASP A 465 0.88 24.61 1.25
CA ASP A 465 1.65 25.68 0.64
C ASP A 465 1.08 26.04 -0.75
N SER A 466 0.93 25.06 -1.64
CA SER A 466 0.32 25.25 -2.95
C SER A 466 -1.05 24.56 -3.13
N LEU A 467 -1.86 25.09 -4.06
CA LEU A 467 -3.14 24.47 -4.45
C LEU A 467 -2.94 23.09 -5.10
N SER A 468 -1.78 22.90 -5.76
CA SER A 468 -1.44 21.65 -6.41
C SER A 468 -1.16 20.59 -5.36
N GLN A 469 -0.31 20.90 -4.37
CA GLN A 469 -0.08 20.00 -3.23
C GLN A 469 -1.44 19.68 -2.60
N LEU A 470 -2.25 20.68 -2.21
CA LEU A 470 -3.55 20.43 -1.56
C LEU A 470 -4.44 19.41 -2.30
N ASN A 471 -4.49 19.43 -3.63
CA ASN A 471 -5.45 18.62 -4.40
C ASN A 471 -4.87 17.35 -5.01
N TYR A 472 -3.56 17.23 -5.15
CA TYR A 472 -2.94 16.17 -5.96
C TYR A 472 -1.83 15.42 -5.24
N ASP A 473 -1.45 15.85 -4.04
CA ASP A 473 -0.31 15.26 -3.35
C ASP A 473 -0.63 13.88 -2.78
N HIS A 474 0.31 12.96 -2.96
CA HIS A 474 0.29 11.60 -2.42
C HIS A 474 1.50 11.42 -1.51
N LEU A 475 1.39 10.54 -0.51
CA LEU A 475 2.56 10.08 0.22
C LEU A 475 3.59 9.51 -0.76
N TRP A 476 4.88 9.73 -0.48
CA TRP A 476 5.94 9.19 -1.30
C TRP A 476 5.79 7.67 -1.55
N GLY A 477 5.97 7.29 -2.82
CA GLY A 477 5.80 5.92 -3.27
C GLY A 477 4.34 5.45 -3.42
N GLN A 478 3.34 6.28 -3.09
CA GLN A 478 1.91 5.92 -3.14
C GLN A 478 1.11 6.67 -4.22
N GLY A 479 1.79 7.36 -5.13
CA GLY A 479 1.16 8.09 -6.23
C GLY A 479 2.07 9.19 -6.77
N CYS A 480 1.45 10.27 -7.27
CA CYS A 480 2.18 11.46 -7.67
C CYS A 480 2.27 12.43 -6.48
N THR A 481 3.45 12.54 -5.89
CA THR A 481 3.78 13.62 -4.97
C THR A 481 4.08 14.86 -5.79
N VAL A 482 3.45 15.99 -5.43
CA VAL A 482 3.65 17.26 -6.13
C VAL A 482 5.05 17.75 -5.78
N VAL A 483 5.74 18.42 -6.71
CA VAL A 483 7.04 19.02 -6.40
C VAL A 483 6.88 20.23 -5.49
N ASP A 484 7.87 20.46 -4.66
CA ASP A 484 7.96 21.58 -3.72
C ASP A 484 7.83 22.92 -4.46
N GLU A 485 7.23 23.89 -3.78
CA GLU A 485 6.96 25.19 -4.36
C GLU A 485 8.24 26.05 -4.40
N TYR A 486 9.06 25.88 -5.43
CA TYR A 486 10.27 26.70 -5.57
C TYR A 486 10.18 27.76 -6.69
N PRO A 487 10.36 29.07 -6.39
CA PRO A 487 10.47 29.68 -5.07
C PRO A 487 9.09 29.92 -4.42
N ASP A 488 9.01 29.84 -3.09
CA ASP A 488 7.85 30.24 -2.27
C ASP A 488 7.27 31.58 -2.77
N ASP A 489 6.03 31.54 -3.25
CA ASP A 489 5.32 32.70 -3.76
C ASP A 489 4.46 33.42 -2.70
N GLY A 490 4.42 32.86 -1.49
CA GLY A 490 3.74 33.34 -0.29
C GLY A 490 2.22 33.15 -0.31
N TYR A 491 1.67 32.40 -1.27
CA TYR A 491 0.29 31.95 -1.21
C TYR A 491 0.18 30.68 -0.39
N VAL A 492 -0.97 30.53 0.25
CA VAL A 492 -1.26 29.42 1.14
C VAL A 492 -2.72 29.02 0.99
N PHE A 493 -3.00 27.73 1.13
CA PHE A 493 -4.32 27.15 0.90
C PHE A 493 -4.82 26.42 2.15
N ILE A 494 -5.99 26.85 2.62
CA ILE A 494 -6.62 26.31 3.82
C ILE A 494 -7.91 25.59 3.41
N ASP A 495 -8.01 24.32 3.76
CA ASP A 495 -9.24 23.55 3.64
C ASP A 495 -9.67 23.00 5.00
N ILE A 496 -10.90 23.32 5.39
CA ILE A 496 -11.47 22.96 6.70
C ILE A 496 -12.87 22.42 6.46
N TRP A 497 -13.19 21.29 7.10
CA TRP A 497 -14.52 20.68 7.03
C TRP A 497 -15.00 20.20 8.40
N GLU A 498 -16.33 20.06 8.50
CA GLU A 498 -17.02 19.45 9.64
C GLU A 498 -17.18 17.94 9.41
N CYS A 499 -16.83 17.14 10.41
CA CYS A 499 -17.04 15.69 10.41
C CYS A 499 -18.51 15.36 10.71
N ASN A 500 -19.27 14.96 9.68
CA ASN A 500 -20.73 14.74 9.74
C ASN A 500 -21.15 13.31 9.42
#